data_AF-A0A1I3EUW2-F1
#
_entry.id   AF-A0A1I3EUW2-F1
#
_cell.length_a   1.000
_cell.length_b   1.000
_cell.length_c   1.000
_cell.angle_alpha   90.00
_cell.angle_beta   90.00
_cell.angle_gamma   90.00
#
_symmetry.space_group_name_H-M   'P 1'
#
loop_
_entity.id
_entity.type
_entity.pdbx_description
1 polymer ?
#
loop_
_entity_poly.entity_id
_entity_poly.type
_entity_poly.pdbx_seq_one_letter_code
_entity_poly.pdbx_strand_id
1 'polypeptide(L)'
;MTRYTPYYLGVFMRWVEEIARENTKFVAIEIDKDGTRQSHPLTEIGSFLKDNASRHKRKFDTNFQDWQLASVAEYLHGFGISDSVKEHHRVFKIQHEQMTYLIPAGVLFKAIFRPLNLMAVHIFRPQSLEQVCVPTLKGAGVHFVMSGLSGRNQSCLSLQQPLSWMWCFPSAKRMWNSAYDYACRGQFACDLPLGKARVVVKGRKKKQKFFVTEMTLLQITAEEEPFEFALGHPTTIVFHEGASFRTKQPFDFVARPDEALSPTDSRWEITDQEWRSIYPIFSEQETRGRSKRKHDLRTLIDGIIAKLGTEIPWRKFVFKTGTWSNASKLYGECKKDSRWEKIQIILAQSRAT
;
A
#
# COMPACT_ATOMS: atom_id res chain seq x y z
N MET A 1 42.83 -22.96 -24.00
CA MET A 1 42.52 -22.36 -22.68
C MET A 1 42.04 -20.93 -22.90
N THR A 2 40.75 -20.76 -23.19
CA THR A 2 40.14 -19.46 -23.44
C THR A 2 39.82 -18.83 -22.08
N ARG A 3 40.55 -17.78 -21.70
CA ARG A 3 40.31 -17.04 -20.46
C ARG A 3 38.92 -16.42 -20.55
N TYR A 4 37.98 -16.97 -19.80
CA TYR A 4 36.67 -16.37 -19.55
C TYR A 4 36.93 -15.11 -18.72
N THR A 5 37.03 -13.96 -19.37
CA THR A 5 36.98 -12.66 -18.69
C THR A 5 35.52 -12.50 -18.25
N PRO A 6 35.20 -12.54 -16.95
CA PRO A 6 33.83 -12.33 -16.52
C PRO A 6 33.50 -10.88 -16.84
N TYR A 7 32.56 -10.66 -17.76
CA TYR A 7 31.96 -9.36 -17.98
C TYR A 7 31.18 -8.97 -16.71
N TYR A 8 31.91 -8.43 -15.73
CA TYR A 8 31.37 -7.55 -14.70
C TYR A 8 31.05 -6.22 -15.38
N LEU A 9 30.04 -6.21 -16.25
CA LEU A 9 29.37 -4.96 -16.59
C LEU A 9 28.76 -4.45 -15.28
N GLY A 10 29.52 -3.56 -14.63
CA GLY A 10 29.29 -3.09 -13.29
C GLY A 10 27.93 -2.44 -13.22
N VAL A 11 26.96 -3.17 -12.65
CA VAL A 11 25.69 -2.57 -12.29
C VAL A 11 26.01 -1.57 -11.20
N PHE A 12 25.97 -0.30 -11.58
CA PHE A 12 26.33 0.80 -10.71
C PHE A 12 25.14 1.13 -9.81
N MET A 13 25.40 1.19 -8.51
CA MET A 13 24.41 1.61 -7.52
C MET A 13 24.50 3.13 -7.35
N ARG A 14 23.42 3.82 -7.68
CA ARG A 14 23.24 5.24 -7.38
C ARG A 14 22.97 5.41 -5.89
N TRP A 15 23.64 6.38 -5.25
CA TRP A 15 23.49 6.65 -3.82
C TRP A 15 22.95 8.07 -3.61
N VAL A 16 22.01 8.23 -2.68
CA VAL A 16 21.56 9.56 -2.25
C VAL A 16 22.49 10.00 -1.14
N GLU A 17 23.34 10.98 -1.38
CA GLU A 17 24.22 11.50 -0.34
C GLU A 17 23.41 12.30 0.68
N GLU A 18 22.54 13.23 0.24
CA GLU A 18 21.77 14.09 1.12
C GLU A 18 20.45 14.58 0.50
N ILE A 19 19.57 15.13 1.34
CA ILE A 19 18.35 15.83 0.91
C ILE A 19 18.60 17.33 1.03
N ALA A 20 18.82 18.02 -0.09
CA ALA A 20 19.07 19.46 -0.10
C ALA A 20 17.78 20.25 -0.38
N ARG A 21 17.86 21.58 -0.27
CA ARG A 21 16.75 22.49 -0.58
C ARG A 21 17.14 23.45 -1.71
N GLU A 22 16.36 23.43 -2.78
CA GLU A 22 16.50 24.32 -3.94
C GLU A 22 15.18 25.04 -4.17
N ASN A 23 15.19 26.38 -4.24
CA ASN A 23 14.00 27.19 -4.53
C ASN A 23 12.78 26.78 -3.68
N THR A 24 12.97 26.61 -2.37
CA THR A 24 11.99 26.16 -1.35
C THR A 24 11.59 24.68 -1.39
N LYS A 25 11.92 23.94 -2.45
CA LYS A 25 11.61 22.53 -2.62
C LYS A 25 12.77 21.65 -2.18
N PHE A 26 12.47 20.46 -1.68
CA PHE A 26 13.52 19.47 -1.44
C PHE A 26 13.92 18.78 -2.74
N VAL A 27 15.22 18.49 -2.83
CA VAL A 27 15.86 17.72 -3.90
C VAL A 27 16.74 16.64 -3.26
N ALA A 28 16.93 15.52 -3.93
CA ALA A 28 17.92 14.51 -3.55
C ALA A 28 19.21 14.79 -4.29
N ILE A 29 20.33 14.86 -3.56
CA ILE A 29 21.66 14.94 -4.14
C ILE A 29 22.18 13.51 -4.30
N GLU A 30 22.22 13.03 -5.54
CA GLU A 30 22.79 11.75 -5.93
C GLU A 30 24.31 11.88 -6.06
N ILE A 31 25.06 10.87 -5.64
CA ILE A 31 26.49 10.72 -5.94
C ILE A 31 26.70 9.47 -6.81
N ASP A 32 27.46 9.64 -7.90
CA ASP A 32 27.86 8.53 -8.77
C ASP A 32 29.21 7.92 -8.36
N LYS A 33 29.70 6.92 -9.11
CA LYS A 33 30.95 6.20 -8.84
C LYS A 33 32.19 7.09 -8.97
N ASP A 34 32.07 8.16 -9.74
CA ASP A 34 33.16 9.08 -10.04
C ASP A 34 33.14 10.25 -9.04
N GLY A 35 32.23 10.21 -8.06
CA GLY A 35 32.05 11.24 -7.04
C GLY A 35 31.26 12.45 -7.53
N THR A 36 30.71 12.40 -8.75
CA THR A 36 29.93 13.49 -9.33
C THR A 36 28.59 13.58 -8.63
N ARG A 37 28.21 14.80 -8.24
CA ARG A 37 26.94 15.08 -7.58
C ARG A 37 25.92 15.60 -8.58
N GLN A 38 24.73 15.01 -8.57
CA GLN A 38 23.61 15.44 -9.39
C GLN A 38 22.40 15.72 -8.52
N SER A 39 21.69 16.80 -8.80
CA SER A 39 20.47 17.16 -8.08
C SER A 39 19.24 16.63 -8.81
N HIS A 40 18.35 15.97 -8.06
CA HIS A 40 17.12 15.38 -8.59
C HIS A 40 15.90 15.81 -7.79
N PRO A 41 14.76 16.11 -8.45
CA PRO A 41 13.50 16.29 -7.75
C PRO A 41 13.12 15.05 -6.92
N LEU A 42 12.60 15.23 -5.71
CA LEU A 42 12.19 14.09 -4.87
C LEU A 42 11.07 13.23 -5.49
N THR A 43 10.28 13.76 -6.42
CA THR A 43 9.31 12.98 -7.22
C THR A 43 9.95 11.84 -8.00
N GLU A 44 11.25 11.95 -8.29
CA GLU A 44 12.01 10.96 -9.04
C GLU A 44 12.74 9.96 -8.13
N ILE A 45 12.62 10.08 -6.80
CA ILE A 45 13.44 9.32 -5.85
C ILE A 45 13.32 7.80 -5.96
N GLY A 46 12.13 7.29 -6.21
CA GLY A 46 11.94 5.85 -6.39
C GLY A 46 12.54 5.31 -7.69
N SER A 47 12.84 6.16 -8.69
CA SER A 47 13.40 5.77 -9.97
C SER A 47 14.88 5.46 -9.91
N PHE A 48 15.68 6.31 -9.26
CA PHE A 48 17.14 6.12 -9.14
C PHE A 48 17.54 5.15 -8.03
N LEU A 49 16.67 4.94 -7.02
CA LEU A 49 16.84 3.89 -6.03
C LEU A 49 16.60 2.47 -6.59
N LYS A 50 16.41 2.30 -7.90
CA LYS A 50 16.32 0.99 -8.55
C LYS A 50 17.72 0.49 -8.82
N ASP A 51 18.09 -0.59 -8.16
CA ASP A 51 19.30 -1.32 -8.47
C ASP A 51 18.94 -2.69 -9.07
N ASN A 52 19.38 -2.89 -10.32
CA ASN A 52 19.18 -4.15 -11.04
C ASN A 52 20.25 -5.21 -10.68
N ALA A 53 21.16 -4.93 -9.74
CA ALA A 53 22.30 -5.80 -9.43
C ALA A 53 21.94 -7.04 -8.60
N SER A 54 20.71 -7.13 -8.08
CA SER A 54 20.37 -8.12 -7.07
C SER A 54 20.34 -9.55 -7.65
N ARG A 55 21.16 -10.46 -7.11
CA ARG A 55 21.17 -11.90 -7.49
C ARG A 55 20.59 -12.80 -6.41
N HIS A 56 20.50 -12.34 -5.16
CA HIS A 56 20.06 -13.14 -4.03
C HIS A 56 18.77 -12.59 -3.45
N LYS A 57 17.83 -13.49 -3.15
CA LYS A 57 16.56 -13.19 -2.49
C LYS A 57 16.48 -13.92 -1.15
N ARG A 58 16.01 -13.22 -0.12
CA ARG A 58 15.76 -13.76 1.22
C ARG A 58 14.42 -13.27 1.73
N LYS A 59 13.76 -14.10 2.54
CA LYS A 59 12.52 -13.76 3.23
C LYS A 59 12.70 -14.12 4.69
N PHE A 60 12.36 -13.21 5.59
CA PHE A 60 12.45 -13.43 7.02
C PHE A 60 11.52 -12.47 7.79
N ASP A 61 11.35 -12.77 9.07
CA ASP A 61 10.65 -11.92 10.03
C ASP A 61 11.67 -11.16 10.89
N THR A 62 11.38 -9.92 11.24
CA THR A 62 12.26 -9.02 12.01
C THR A 62 11.43 -8.10 12.91
N ASN A 63 11.98 -7.61 14.02
CA ASN A 63 11.38 -6.55 14.82
C ASN A 63 12.11 -5.24 14.57
N PHE A 64 11.39 -4.16 14.24
CA PHE A 64 12.00 -2.85 14.02
C PHE A 64 12.76 -2.31 15.24
N GLN A 65 12.42 -2.76 16.44
CA GLN A 65 13.14 -2.40 17.67
C GLN A 65 14.56 -2.99 17.73
N ASP A 66 14.81 -4.10 17.01
CA ASP A 66 16.13 -4.74 16.96
C ASP A 66 17.06 -4.07 15.92
N TRP A 67 16.54 -3.11 15.15
CA TRP A 67 17.29 -2.44 14.09
C TRP A 67 18.21 -1.39 14.71
N GLN A 68 19.49 -1.50 14.37
CA GLN A 68 20.50 -0.55 14.82
C GLN A 68 20.97 0.30 13.65
N LEU A 69 21.63 1.42 13.93
CA LEU A 69 22.31 2.19 12.89
C LEU A 69 23.64 1.52 12.51
N ALA A 70 23.94 1.55 11.22
CA ALA A 70 25.22 1.19 10.63
C ALA A 70 25.83 2.43 9.96
N SER A 71 27.14 2.42 9.71
CA SER A 71 27.74 3.51 8.94
C SER A 71 27.43 3.36 7.44
N VAL A 72 27.29 4.48 6.76
CA VAL A 72 27.18 4.54 5.30
C VAL A 72 28.41 3.93 4.65
N ALA A 73 29.59 4.23 5.19
CA ALA A 73 30.85 3.67 4.71
C ALA A 73 30.85 2.13 4.72
N GLU A 74 30.28 1.50 5.75
CA GLU A 74 30.18 0.04 5.83
C GLU A 74 29.35 -0.53 4.68
N TYR A 75 28.20 0.10 4.37
CA TYR A 75 27.32 -0.32 3.29
C TYR A 75 27.98 -0.13 1.91
N LEU A 76 28.54 1.07 1.67
CA LEU A 76 29.15 1.45 0.39
C LEU A 76 30.41 0.62 0.06
N HIS A 77 31.17 0.22 1.08
CA HIS A 77 32.28 -0.73 0.90
C HIS A 77 31.82 -2.09 0.34
N GLY A 78 30.56 -2.48 0.56
CA GLY A 78 29.93 -3.64 -0.06
C GLY A 78 29.85 -3.56 -1.59
N PHE A 79 29.86 -2.35 -2.12
CA PHE A 79 29.80 -2.02 -3.55
C PHE A 79 31.16 -1.58 -4.12
N GLY A 80 32.19 -1.48 -3.29
CA GLY A 80 33.52 -1.02 -3.70
C GLY A 80 33.63 0.50 -3.83
N ILE A 81 32.70 1.24 -3.23
CA ILE A 81 32.75 2.70 -3.16
C ILE A 81 33.51 3.04 -1.86
N SER A 82 34.65 3.73 -1.99
CA SER A 82 35.56 4.06 -0.88
C SER A 82 35.60 5.55 -0.55
N ASP A 83 34.83 6.37 -1.26
CA ASP A 83 34.88 7.83 -1.12
C ASP A 83 34.33 8.31 0.21
N SER A 84 34.75 9.50 0.63
CA SER A 84 34.24 10.22 1.79
C SER A 84 32.81 10.72 1.51
N VAL A 85 31.84 9.82 1.60
CA VAL A 85 30.41 10.14 1.47
C VAL A 85 29.89 10.66 2.81
N LYS A 86 29.03 11.69 2.77
CA LYS A 86 28.37 12.19 3.98
C LYS A 86 27.47 11.12 4.61
N GLU A 87 27.43 11.04 5.94
CA GLU A 87 26.56 10.14 6.72
C GLU A 87 25.11 10.69 6.82
N HIS A 88 24.59 11.28 5.74
CA HIS A 88 23.25 11.90 5.71
C HIS A 88 22.16 10.92 5.23
N HIS A 89 22.51 9.80 4.62
CA HIS A 89 21.55 8.74 4.24
C HIS A 89 21.68 7.55 5.18
N ARG A 90 20.75 7.40 6.12
CA ARG A 90 20.87 6.37 7.16
C ARG A 90 20.89 4.95 6.59
N VAL A 91 21.72 4.11 7.18
CA VAL A 91 21.73 2.66 6.96
C VAL A 91 21.35 1.96 8.26
N PHE A 92 20.38 1.06 8.17
CA PHE A 92 19.99 0.20 9.28
C PHE A 92 20.71 -1.14 9.19
N LYS A 93 21.13 -1.70 10.32
CA LYS A 93 21.66 -3.05 10.43
C LYS A 93 20.75 -3.92 11.28
N ILE A 94 20.57 -5.15 10.84
CA ILE A 94 19.87 -6.20 11.60
C ILE A 94 20.65 -7.49 11.55
N GLN A 95 20.62 -8.24 12.65
CA GLN A 95 21.14 -9.58 12.70
C GLN A 95 19.97 -10.57 12.52
N HIS A 96 20.08 -11.47 11.56
CA HIS A 96 19.12 -12.56 11.39
C HIS A 96 19.88 -13.83 11.00
N GLU A 97 19.71 -14.89 11.80
CA GLU A 97 20.56 -16.08 11.74
C GLU A 97 22.06 -15.68 11.84
N GLN A 98 22.91 -16.23 10.96
CA GLN A 98 24.34 -15.94 10.89
C GLN A 98 24.68 -14.82 9.88
N MET A 99 23.72 -13.93 9.60
CA MET A 99 23.86 -12.88 8.58
C MET A 99 23.49 -11.51 9.13
N THR A 100 24.34 -10.52 8.87
CA THR A 100 24.05 -9.11 9.11
C THR A 100 23.49 -8.49 7.84
N TYR A 101 22.28 -7.95 7.89
CA TYR A 101 21.67 -7.24 6.75
C TYR A 101 21.84 -5.75 6.93
N LEU A 102 22.27 -5.06 5.87
CA LEU A 102 22.40 -3.62 5.83
C LEU A 102 21.37 -3.05 4.86
N ILE A 103 20.50 -2.16 5.37
CA ILE A 103 19.30 -1.67 4.70
C ILE A 103 19.34 -0.15 4.68
N PRO A 104 19.61 0.49 3.52
CA PRO A 104 19.53 1.95 3.40
C PRO A 104 18.10 2.44 3.61
N ALA A 105 17.94 3.62 4.21
CA ALA A 105 16.63 4.23 4.42
C ALA A 105 15.83 4.38 3.12
N GLY A 106 16.49 4.62 1.99
CA GLY A 106 15.83 4.74 0.70
C GLY A 106 15.15 3.43 0.25
N VAL A 107 15.79 2.30 0.57
CA VAL A 107 15.23 0.98 0.31
C VAL A 107 14.02 0.71 1.23
N LEU A 108 14.10 1.13 2.49
CA LEU A 108 12.98 1.06 3.43
C LEU A 108 11.80 1.93 2.99
N PHE A 109 12.05 3.18 2.57
CA PHE A 109 11.03 4.09 2.05
C PHE A 109 10.31 3.48 0.84
N LYS A 110 11.04 2.84 -0.08
CA LYS A 110 10.43 2.11 -1.21
C LYS A 110 9.59 0.92 -0.77
N ALA A 111 9.91 0.30 0.36
CA ALA A 111 9.15 -0.83 0.87
C ALA A 111 7.85 -0.37 1.56
N ILE A 112 7.91 0.73 2.31
CA ILE A 112 6.81 1.24 3.13
C ILE A 112 5.88 2.15 2.32
N PHE A 113 6.41 3.13 1.59
CA PHE A 113 5.63 4.18 0.93
C PHE A 113 5.46 3.89 -0.56
N ARG A 114 4.59 2.93 -0.92
CA ARG A 114 4.43 2.49 -2.31
C ARG A 114 3.20 3.13 -2.98
N PRO A 115 3.33 3.67 -4.20
CA PRO A 115 4.56 3.88 -4.96
C PRO A 115 5.31 5.15 -4.51
N LEU A 116 6.62 5.04 -4.27
CA LEU A 116 7.40 6.12 -3.66
C LEU A 116 7.40 7.41 -4.49
N ASN A 117 7.39 7.32 -5.82
CA ASN A 117 7.35 8.51 -6.68
C ASN A 117 6.08 9.35 -6.48
N LEU A 118 4.94 8.71 -6.16
CA LEU A 118 3.70 9.43 -5.87
C LEU A 118 3.69 9.91 -4.41
N MET A 119 4.26 9.13 -3.49
CA MET A 119 4.22 9.44 -2.07
C MET A 119 5.26 10.47 -1.65
N ALA A 120 6.38 10.61 -2.37
CA ALA A 120 7.49 11.48 -2.01
C ALA A 120 7.07 12.95 -1.84
N VAL A 121 6.16 13.46 -2.69
CA VAL A 121 5.66 14.84 -2.56
C VAL A 121 4.90 15.08 -1.26
N HIS A 122 4.39 14.02 -0.64
CA HIS A 122 3.68 14.09 0.63
C HIS A 122 4.62 13.81 1.80
N ILE A 123 5.40 12.72 1.77
CA ILE A 123 6.28 12.31 2.88
C ILE A 123 7.20 13.45 3.33
N PHE A 124 7.73 14.23 2.39
CA PHE A 124 8.65 15.33 2.66
C PHE A 124 7.94 16.69 2.76
N ARG A 125 6.72 16.70 3.31
CA ARG A 125 5.97 17.91 3.65
C ARG A 125 5.46 17.85 5.09
N PRO A 126 5.32 19.00 5.77
CA PRO A 126 4.74 19.03 7.11
C PRO A 126 3.26 18.64 7.05
N GLN A 127 2.78 17.88 8.04
CA GLN A 127 1.36 17.51 8.23
C GLN A 127 0.72 16.93 6.96
N SER A 128 1.49 16.14 6.23
CA SER A 128 1.09 15.65 4.92
C SER A 128 0.25 14.39 4.98
N LEU A 129 0.30 13.64 6.09
CA LEU A 129 -0.52 12.44 6.26
C LEU A 129 -2.01 12.81 6.22
N GLU A 130 -2.37 13.91 6.89
CA GLU A 130 -3.70 14.50 6.93
C GLU A 130 -4.18 14.96 5.53
N GLN A 131 -3.26 15.38 4.66
CA GLN A 131 -3.58 15.80 3.29
C GLN A 131 -3.79 14.59 2.35
N VAL A 132 -3.10 13.48 2.63
CA VAL A 132 -3.17 12.27 1.83
C VAL A 132 -4.39 11.44 2.19
N CYS A 133 -4.66 11.28 3.49
CA CYS A 133 -5.72 10.45 4.00
C CYS A 133 -6.35 11.04 5.26
N VAL A 134 -7.68 10.98 5.32
CA VAL A 134 -8.47 11.48 6.45
C VAL A 134 -9.35 10.34 6.98
N PRO A 135 -9.34 10.08 8.30
CA PRO A 135 -10.29 9.15 8.90
C PRO A 135 -11.71 9.73 8.80
N THR A 136 -12.66 8.90 8.37
CA THR A 136 -14.08 9.19 8.38
C THR A 136 -14.81 8.12 9.18
N LEU A 137 -15.76 8.53 10.01
CA LEU A 137 -16.61 7.59 10.74
C LEU A 137 -17.69 7.10 9.79
N LYS A 138 -17.80 5.77 9.62
CA LYS A 138 -18.93 5.15 8.92
C LYS A 138 -19.42 3.98 9.78
N GLY A 139 -20.60 4.14 10.36
CA GLY A 139 -21.12 3.21 11.37
C GLY A 139 -20.21 3.16 12.59
N ALA A 140 -19.85 1.95 13.03
CA ALA A 140 -18.97 1.72 14.19
C ALA A 140 -17.47 1.63 13.82
N GLY A 141 -17.09 1.88 12.57
CA GLY A 141 -15.72 1.73 12.07
C GLY A 141 -15.09 3.05 11.60
N VAL A 142 -13.76 3.11 11.65
CA VAL A 142 -12.95 4.17 11.04
C VAL A 142 -12.60 3.76 9.61
N HIS A 143 -13.06 4.54 8.64
CA HIS A 143 -12.68 4.43 7.24
C HIS A 143 -11.68 5.51 6.88
N PHE A 144 -10.90 5.31 5.83
CA PHE A 144 -9.93 6.29 5.37
C PHE A 144 -10.27 6.74 3.96
N VAL A 145 -10.50 8.05 3.82
CA VAL A 145 -10.72 8.69 2.52
C VAL A 145 -9.40 9.24 2.02
N MET A 146 -9.04 8.86 0.81
CA MET A 146 -7.80 9.25 0.14
C MET A 146 -7.99 10.57 -0.62
N SER A 147 -7.77 11.70 0.05
CA SER A 147 -8.08 13.04 -0.47
C SER A 147 -6.97 13.63 -1.36
N GLY A 148 -5.74 13.14 -1.27
CA GLY A 148 -4.58 13.67 -2.00
C GLY A 148 -4.18 12.90 -3.26
N LEU A 149 -4.82 11.77 -3.54
CA LEU A 149 -4.47 10.88 -4.65
C LEU A 149 -5.62 10.79 -5.65
N SER A 150 -5.33 10.91 -6.94
CA SER A 150 -6.33 10.82 -7.99
C SER A 150 -6.39 9.43 -8.65
N GLY A 151 -7.57 9.05 -9.13
CA GLY A 151 -7.77 7.90 -10.01
C GLY A 151 -7.69 6.52 -9.33
N ARG A 152 -7.19 5.52 -10.08
CA ARG A 152 -7.15 4.09 -9.67
C ARG A 152 -6.38 3.80 -8.37
N ASN A 153 -5.57 4.74 -7.90
CA ASN A 153 -4.79 4.58 -6.68
C ASN A 153 -5.63 4.72 -5.40
N GLN A 154 -6.81 5.35 -5.47
CA GLN A 154 -7.66 5.56 -4.30
C GLN A 154 -8.20 4.27 -3.68
N SER A 155 -8.37 3.21 -4.49
CA SER A 155 -8.96 1.94 -4.06
C SER A 155 -7.94 0.82 -3.87
N CYS A 156 -6.65 1.11 -3.97
CA CYS A 156 -5.63 0.08 -3.84
C CYS A 156 -5.41 -0.26 -2.36
N LEU A 157 -5.76 -1.49 -1.97
CA LEU A 157 -5.59 -1.95 -0.58
C LEU A 157 -4.14 -1.81 -0.13
N SER A 158 -3.17 -2.13 -1.00
CA SER A 158 -1.73 -1.99 -0.68
C SER A 158 -1.29 -0.57 -0.31
N LEU A 159 -2.11 0.45 -0.57
CA LEU A 159 -1.89 1.82 -0.15
C LEU A 159 -2.77 2.24 1.03
N GLN A 160 -4.02 1.80 1.04
CA GLN A 160 -4.97 2.12 2.13
C GLN A 160 -4.52 1.56 3.48
N GLN A 161 -4.09 0.29 3.57
CA GLN A 161 -3.75 -0.29 4.88
C GLN A 161 -2.50 0.33 5.51
N PRO A 162 -1.39 0.56 4.75
CA PRO A 162 -0.24 1.26 5.32
C PRO A 162 -0.58 2.66 5.82
N LEU A 163 -1.43 3.39 5.10
CA LEU A 163 -1.83 4.74 5.50
C LEU A 163 -2.78 4.74 6.70
N SER A 164 -3.74 3.81 6.75
CA SER A 164 -4.59 3.64 7.92
C SER A 164 -3.77 3.29 9.15
N TRP A 165 -2.78 2.41 9.01
CA TRP A 165 -1.83 2.10 10.08
C TRP A 165 -1.02 3.31 10.54
N MET A 166 -0.47 4.09 9.60
CA MET A 166 0.27 5.32 9.93
C MET A 166 -0.60 6.35 10.63
N TRP A 167 -1.92 6.36 10.38
CA TRP A 167 -2.84 7.22 11.11
C TRP A 167 -3.15 6.67 12.49
N CYS A 168 -3.45 5.38 12.60
CA CYS A 168 -3.98 4.77 13.79
C CYS A 168 -2.93 4.52 14.88
N PHE A 169 -1.66 4.31 14.53
CA PHE A 169 -0.63 3.87 15.49
C PHE A 169 0.41 4.97 15.76
N PRO A 170 0.69 5.34 17.03
CA PRO A 170 1.56 6.46 17.38
C PRO A 170 2.97 6.39 16.78
N SER A 171 3.66 5.25 16.86
CA SER A 171 5.01 5.11 16.32
C SER A 171 5.03 5.14 14.78
N ALA A 172 4.00 4.63 14.13
CA ALA A 172 3.86 4.68 12.67
C ALA A 172 3.60 6.11 12.18
N LYS A 173 2.76 6.87 12.90
CA LYS A 173 2.54 8.30 12.63
C LYS A 173 3.82 9.11 12.80
N ARG A 174 4.58 8.83 13.86
CA ARG A 174 5.90 9.43 14.12
C ARG A 174 6.91 9.08 13.03
N MET A 175 6.97 7.83 12.55
CA MET A 175 7.81 7.44 11.42
C MET A 175 7.51 8.32 10.19
N TRP A 176 6.23 8.50 9.83
CA TRP A 176 5.84 9.35 8.72
C TRP A 176 6.34 10.79 8.90
N ASN A 177 6.04 11.41 10.05
CA ASN A 177 6.40 12.81 10.30
C ASN A 177 7.91 13.03 10.37
N SER A 178 8.64 12.08 10.96
CA SER A 178 10.10 12.17 11.11
C SER A 178 10.83 12.26 9.76
N ALA A 179 10.26 11.72 8.69
CA ALA A 179 10.87 11.78 7.36
C ALA A 179 11.06 13.23 6.87
N TYR A 180 10.05 14.07 7.10
CA TYR A 180 10.15 15.51 6.83
C TYR A 180 11.16 16.18 7.76
N ASP A 181 11.13 15.87 9.06
CA ASP A 181 12.05 16.44 10.04
C ASP A 181 13.52 16.13 9.72
N TYR A 182 13.82 14.91 9.25
CA TYR A 182 15.14 14.53 8.79
C TYR A 182 15.54 15.24 7.49
N ALA A 183 14.61 15.35 6.53
CA ALA A 183 14.88 16.09 5.30
C ALA A 183 15.21 17.57 5.56
N CYS A 184 14.53 18.21 6.52
CA CYS A 184 14.86 19.56 6.98
C CYS A 184 16.30 19.70 7.50
N ARG A 185 16.93 18.61 7.94
CA ARG A 185 18.30 18.55 8.45
C ARG A 185 19.31 18.03 7.42
N GLY A 186 18.92 17.93 6.16
CA GLY A 186 19.78 17.39 5.12
C GLY A 186 19.78 15.86 5.01
N GLN A 187 19.00 15.15 5.84
CA GLN A 187 19.12 13.70 5.99
C GLN A 187 18.04 12.94 5.22
N PHE A 188 18.41 11.82 4.60
CA PHE A 188 17.47 10.84 4.08
C PHE A 188 17.27 9.72 5.11
N ALA A 189 16.26 9.88 5.96
CA ALA A 189 16.02 9.01 7.11
C ALA A 189 14.54 9.04 7.55
N CYS A 190 14.15 8.08 8.37
CA CYS A 190 12.94 8.11 9.19
C CYS A 190 13.22 7.40 10.52
N ASP A 191 12.41 7.68 11.52
CA ASP A 191 12.32 6.86 12.72
C ASP A 191 11.65 5.52 12.39
N LEU A 192 11.99 4.47 13.13
CA LEU A 192 11.38 3.16 12.94
C LEU A 192 10.15 3.01 13.84
N PRO A 193 9.08 2.36 13.35
CA PRO A 193 7.87 2.11 14.12
C PRO A 193 8.08 0.92 15.07
N LEU A 194 7.21 0.78 16.06
CA LEU A 194 7.15 -0.38 16.94
C LEU A 194 6.37 -1.51 16.25
N GLY A 195 7.04 -2.63 16.00
CA GLY A 195 6.37 -3.81 15.51
C GLY A 195 7.25 -4.81 14.78
N LYS A 196 6.65 -5.98 14.53
CA LYS A 196 7.25 -7.08 13.78
C LYS A 196 6.92 -6.96 12.30
N ALA A 197 7.92 -7.03 11.45
CA ALA A 197 7.78 -6.98 10.00
C ALA A 197 8.15 -8.31 9.36
N ARG A 198 7.36 -8.72 8.37
CA ARG A 198 7.69 -9.81 7.45
C ARG A 198 8.17 -9.22 6.14
N VAL A 199 9.42 -9.51 5.78
CA VAL A 199 10.11 -8.81 4.69
C VAL A 199 10.66 -9.79 3.67
N VAL A 200 10.74 -9.34 2.42
CA VAL A 200 11.49 -9.99 1.35
C VAL A 200 12.53 -9.01 0.87
N VAL A 201 13.80 -9.36 1.03
CA VAL A 201 14.91 -8.53 0.59
C VAL A 201 15.60 -9.16 -0.61
N LYS A 202 16.15 -8.31 -1.47
CA LYS A 202 17.15 -8.71 -2.44
C LYS A 202 18.39 -7.85 -2.33
N GLY A 203 19.52 -8.41 -2.74
CA GLY A 203 20.78 -7.69 -2.64
C GLY A 203 22.00 -8.55 -2.94
N ARG A 204 23.14 -8.06 -2.45
CA ARG A 204 24.45 -8.68 -2.61
C ARG A 204 24.90 -9.30 -1.29
N LYS A 205 25.34 -10.56 -1.33
CA LYS A 205 25.97 -11.23 -0.18
C LYS A 205 27.50 -11.14 -0.31
N LYS A 206 28.19 -10.73 0.75
CA LYS A 206 29.66 -10.77 0.86
C LYS A 206 30.02 -11.23 2.28
N LYS A 207 30.64 -12.41 2.39
CA LYS A 207 30.91 -13.07 3.69
C LYS A 207 29.60 -13.23 4.50
N GLN A 208 29.58 -12.77 5.75
CA GLN A 208 28.43 -12.77 6.66
C GLN A 208 27.57 -11.49 6.58
N LYS A 209 27.76 -10.66 5.54
CA LYS A 209 26.97 -9.44 5.32
C LYS A 209 26.10 -9.54 4.07
N PHE A 210 24.89 -9.00 4.17
CA PHE A 210 23.92 -8.91 3.08
C PHE A 210 23.55 -7.44 2.85
N PHE A 211 24.02 -6.87 1.75
CA PHE A 211 23.79 -5.49 1.35
C PHE A 211 22.47 -5.43 0.59
N VAL A 212 21.42 -4.95 1.25
CA VAL A 212 20.06 -4.93 0.71
C VAL A 212 19.92 -3.78 -0.28
N THR A 213 19.49 -4.08 -1.50
CA THR A 213 19.27 -3.11 -2.58
C THR A 213 17.80 -3.01 -2.96
N GLU A 214 17.01 -4.04 -2.68
CA GLU A 214 15.56 -4.03 -2.79
C GLU A 214 14.92 -4.64 -1.55
N MET A 215 13.81 -4.05 -1.11
CA MET A 215 13.01 -4.58 -0.02
C MET A 215 11.53 -4.52 -0.39
N THR A 216 10.83 -5.59 -0.06
CA THR A 216 9.38 -5.67 -0.07
C THR A 216 8.90 -6.02 1.31
N LEU A 217 8.20 -5.07 1.92
CA LEU A 217 7.45 -5.30 3.13
C LEU A 217 6.18 -6.04 2.76
N LEU A 218 5.96 -7.22 3.36
CA LEU A 218 4.76 -8.02 3.10
C LEU A 218 3.68 -7.70 4.13
N GLN A 219 4.09 -7.61 5.40
CA GLN A 219 3.19 -7.44 6.52
C GLN A 219 3.94 -6.76 7.69
N ILE A 220 3.22 -5.94 8.46
CA ILE A 220 3.62 -5.48 9.79
C ILE A 220 2.59 -5.98 10.82
N THR A 221 3.05 -6.33 12.01
CA THR A 221 2.22 -6.53 13.20
C THR A 221 2.65 -5.47 14.21
N ALA A 222 1.78 -4.49 14.45
CA ALA A 222 2.02 -3.42 15.43
C ALA A 222 2.11 -4.02 16.84
N GLU A 223 3.07 -3.53 17.63
CA GLU A 223 3.30 -3.92 19.04
C GLU A 223 2.99 -2.76 20.01
N GLU A 224 2.11 -1.87 19.60
CA GLU A 224 1.60 -0.75 20.39
C GLU A 224 0.07 -0.67 20.22
N GLU A 225 -0.61 -0.06 21.18
CA GLU A 225 -2.04 0.23 21.06
C GLU A 225 -2.27 1.37 20.05
N PRO A 226 -3.35 1.33 19.27
CA PRO A 226 -3.74 2.44 18.42
C PRO A 226 -4.21 3.64 19.26
N PHE A 227 -4.35 4.80 18.63
CA PHE A 227 -5.03 5.95 19.23
C PHE A 227 -6.47 5.59 19.63
N GLU A 228 -7.02 6.31 20.61
CA GLU A 228 -8.36 6.07 21.17
C GLU A 228 -9.47 6.00 20.10
N PHE A 229 -9.43 6.90 19.10
CA PHE A 229 -10.42 6.91 18.01
C PHE A 229 -10.33 5.67 17.11
N ALA A 230 -9.22 4.94 17.15
CA ALA A 230 -8.91 3.79 16.32
C ALA A 230 -8.83 2.48 17.12
N LEU A 231 -9.40 2.45 18.34
CA LEU A 231 -9.54 1.21 19.10
C LEU A 231 -10.25 0.14 18.27
N GLY A 232 -9.67 -1.06 18.24
CA GLY A 232 -10.14 -2.17 17.41
C GLY A 232 -9.61 -2.17 15.97
N HIS A 233 -8.78 -1.19 15.56
CA HIS A 233 -8.09 -1.26 14.28
C HIS A 233 -7.18 -2.52 14.24
N PRO A 234 -7.13 -3.25 13.11
CA PRO A 234 -6.25 -4.40 12.98
C PRO A 234 -4.79 -4.04 13.32
N THR A 235 -4.16 -4.86 14.15
CA THR A 235 -2.72 -4.71 14.45
C THR A 235 -1.86 -5.32 13.35
N THR A 236 -2.42 -6.23 12.54
CA THR A 236 -1.76 -6.83 11.38
C THR A 236 -2.11 -6.09 10.10
N ILE A 237 -1.10 -5.52 9.44
CA ILE A 237 -1.23 -4.64 8.27
C ILE A 237 -0.51 -5.29 7.09
N VAL A 238 -1.20 -5.45 5.97
CA VAL A 238 -0.66 -6.07 4.74
C VAL A 238 -0.25 -4.99 3.75
N PHE A 239 1.02 -5.04 3.31
CA PHE A 239 1.61 -4.06 2.39
C PHE A 239 1.59 -4.52 0.92
N HIS A 240 1.25 -5.78 0.68
CA HIS A 240 1.31 -6.36 -0.67
C HIS A 240 0.15 -7.32 -0.90
N GLU A 241 -0.65 -7.09 -1.95
CA GLU A 241 -1.82 -7.93 -2.28
C GLU A 241 -1.44 -9.40 -2.54
N GLY A 242 -0.28 -9.65 -3.15
CA GLY A 242 0.24 -11.02 -3.30
C GLY A 242 0.51 -11.74 -1.97
N ALA A 243 0.63 -11.01 -0.86
CA ALA A 243 0.77 -11.57 0.49
C ALA A 243 -0.58 -11.82 1.17
N SER A 244 -1.65 -11.12 0.79
CA SER A 244 -2.97 -11.25 1.42
C SER A 244 -3.65 -12.59 1.13
N PHE A 245 -3.27 -13.30 0.05
CA PHE A 245 -3.85 -14.61 -0.27
C PHE A 245 -3.61 -15.70 0.78
N ARG A 246 -2.64 -15.53 1.69
CA ARG A 246 -2.32 -16.52 2.73
C ARG A 246 -2.82 -16.15 4.12
N THR A 247 -2.97 -14.87 4.41
CA THR A 247 -3.61 -14.41 5.64
C THR A 247 -5.12 -14.59 5.47
N LYS A 248 -5.67 -15.63 6.09
CA LYS A 248 -7.12 -15.91 6.12
C LYS A 248 -7.97 -14.80 6.76
N GLN A 249 -7.37 -13.70 7.21
CA GLN A 249 -8.12 -12.55 7.67
C GLN A 249 -8.53 -11.73 6.44
N PRO A 250 -9.80 -11.73 6.07
CA PRO A 250 -10.27 -10.75 5.10
C PRO A 250 -9.94 -9.38 5.69
N PHE A 251 -9.22 -8.56 4.91
CA PHE A 251 -9.15 -7.12 5.16
C PHE A 251 -10.41 -6.43 4.62
N ASP A 252 -11.46 -7.20 4.39
CA ASP A 252 -12.78 -6.65 4.61
C ASP A 252 -12.82 -6.48 6.14
N PHE A 253 -12.73 -5.23 6.63
CA PHE A 253 -13.57 -4.86 7.76
C PHE A 253 -14.85 -5.64 7.55
N VAL A 254 -15.25 -6.52 8.49
CA VAL A 254 -16.58 -7.14 8.54
C VAL A 254 -17.49 -6.07 8.00
N ALA A 255 -17.86 -6.22 6.73
CA ALA A 255 -18.46 -5.14 5.99
C ALA A 255 -19.84 -5.25 6.57
N ARG A 256 -20.05 -4.58 7.71
CA ARG A 256 -21.28 -4.67 8.48
C ARG A 256 -22.34 -4.64 7.41
N PRO A 257 -23.13 -5.71 7.26
CA PRO A 257 -24.03 -5.85 6.14
C PRO A 257 -24.71 -4.52 6.02
N ASP A 258 -24.54 -3.88 4.86
CA ASP A 258 -24.95 -2.49 4.70
C ASP A 258 -26.38 -2.42 5.24
N GLU A 259 -26.62 -1.69 6.34
CA GLU A 259 -27.86 -1.86 7.11
C GLU A 259 -29.07 -1.57 6.20
N ALA A 260 -28.85 -0.76 5.14
CA ALA A 260 -29.79 -0.48 4.06
C ALA A 260 -30.12 -1.68 3.14
N LEU A 261 -29.34 -2.76 3.17
CA LEU A 261 -29.52 -3.98 2.38
C LEU A 261 -30.10 -5.15 3.19
N SER A 262 -30.60 -4.91 4.41
CA SER A 262 -31.17 -5.92 5.31
C SER A 262 -31.98 -7.00 4.57
N PRO A 263 -31.75 -8.31 4.82
CA PRO A 263 -32.45 -9.37 4.10
C PRO A 263 -33.94 -9.42 4.47
N THR A 264 -34.78 -9.80 3.52
CA THR A 264 -36.21 -10.07 3.76
C THR A 264 -36.36 -11.57 4.06
N ASP A 265 -36.89 -11.94 5.23
CA ASP A 265 -37.08 -13.35 5.63
C ASP A 265 -35.82 -14.23 5.49
N SER A 266 -34.65 -13.67 5.84
CA SER A 266 -33.33 -14.32 5.68
C SER A 266 -32.91 -14.59 4.22
N ARG A 267 -33.56 -13.96 3.24
CA ARG A 267 -33.19 -14.01 1.81
C ARG A 267 -32.70 -12.64 1.34
N TRP A 268 -31.69 -12.67 0.48
CA TRP A 268 -31.08 -11.47 -0.11
C TRP A 268 -31.63 -11.14 -1.51
N GLU A 269 -32.60 -11.93 -1.98
CA GLU A 269 -33.19 -11.78 -3.31
C GLU A 269 -34.14 -10.58 -3.34
N ILE A 270 -34.13 -9.84 -4.44
CA ILE A 270 -35.02 -8.72 -4.67
C ILE A 270 -36.40 -9.25 -5.05
N THR A 271 -37.45 -8.82 -4.35
CA THR A 271 -38.83 -9.19 -4.69
C THR A 271 -39.26 -8.56 -6.02
N ASP A 272 -40.33 -9.06 -6.64
CA ASP A 272 -40.85 -8.45 -7.87
C ASP A 272 -41.25 -6.98 -7.69
N GLN A 273 -41.76 -6.64 -6.51
CA GLN A 273 -42.14 -5.26 -6.17
C GLN A 273 -40.92 -4.36 -6.02
N GLU A 274 -39.90 -4.81 -5.29
CA GLU A 274 -38.63 -4.10 -5.15
C GLU A 274 -37.96 -3.90 -6.52
N TRP A 275 -38.00 -4.94 -7.36
CA TRP A 275 -37.44 -4.89 -8.70
C TRP A 275 -38.16 -3.87 -9.59
N ARG A 276 -39.49 -3.77 -9.50
CA ARG A 276 -40.26 -2.73 -10.23
C ARG A 276 -39.83 -1.31 -9.87
N SER A 277 -39.42 -1.08 -8.62
CA SER A 277 -38.92 0.22 -8.17
C SER A 277 -37.46 0.47 -8.56
N ILE A 278 -36.63 -0.58 -8.59
CA ILE A 278 -35.21 -0.50 -8.96
C ILE A 278 -35.02 -0.37 -10.48
N TYR A 279 -35.82 -1.09 -11.27
CA TYR A 279 -35.68 -1.21 -12.72
C TYR A 279 -35.56 0.15 -13.46
N PRO A 280 -36.35 1.20 -13.13
CA PRO A 280 -36.27 2.51 -13.78
C PRO A 280 -34.96 3.28 -13.56
N ILE A 281 -34.12 2.86 -12.60
CA ILE A 281 -32.80 3.48 -12.36
C ILE A 281 -31.85 3.20 -13.53
N PHE A 282 -32.09 2.13 -14.28
CA PHE A 282 -31.28 1.72 -15.42
C PHE A 282 -31.83 2.30 -16.72
N SER A 283 -30.94 2.74 -17.61
CA SER A 283 -31.35 3.34 -18.89
C SER A 283 -32.09 2.34 -19.78
N GLU A 284 -32.93 2.82 -20.70
CA GLU A 284 -33.62 1.95 -21.66
C GLU A 284 -32.66 1.07 -22.49
N GLN A 285 -31.42 1.54 -22.73
CA GLN A 285 -30.39 0.76 -23.42
C GLN A 285 -29.81 -0.38 -22.55
N GLU A 286 -29.82 -0.21 -21.23
CA GLU A 286 -29.36 -1.20 -20.27
C GLU A 286 -30.44 -2.24 -19.94
N THR A 287 -31.71 -1.90 -20.18
CA THR A 287 -32.88 -2.71 -19.84
C THR A 287 -33.53 -3.38 -21.06
N ARG A 288 -33.50 -2.75 -22.24
CA ARG A 288 -33.94 -3.36 -23.51
C ARG A 288 -32.74 -3.99 -24.20
N GLY A 289 -32.69 -5.32 -24.23
CA GLY A 289 -31.59 -6.15 -24.76
C GLY A 289 -31.25 -6.02 -26.26
N ARG A 290 -31.28 -4.82 -26.85
CA ARG A 290 -30.94 -4.57 -28.26
C ARG A 290 -29.43 -4.50 -28.52
N SER A 291 -28.60 -4.32 -27.50
CA SER A 291 -27.17 -4.68 -27.54
C SER A 291 -26.91 -5.65 -26.39
N LYS A 292 -26.69 -6.93 -26.74
CA LYS A 292 -26.72 -8.11 -25.85
C LYS A 292 -25.87 -7.93 -24.58
N ARG A 293 -26.46 -7.44 -23.49
CA ARG A 293 -26.00 -7.85 -22.15
C ARG A 293 -26.20 -9.36 -22.07
N LYS A 294 -25.11 -10.11 -21.94
CA LYS A 294 -25.11 -11.58 -21.92
C LYS A 294 -25.78 -12.17 -20.66
N HIS A 295 -26.10 -11.31 -19.69
CA HIS A 295 -26.53 -11.71 -18.35
C HIS A 295 -27.75 -10.91 -17.94
N ASP A 296 -28.67 -11.58 -17.26
CA ASP A 296 -29.86 -10.94 -16.72
C ASP A 296 -29.49 -9.93 -15.63
N LEU A 297 -30.00 -8.71 -15.75
CA LEU A 297 -29.63 -7.59 -14.89
C LEU A 297 -30.16 -7.79 -13.46
N ARG A 298 -31.40 -8.27 -13.31
CA ARG A 298 -32.00 -8.54 -12.00
C ARG A 298 -31.16 -9.54 -11.25
N THR A 299 -30.88 -10.68 -11.89
CA THR A 299 -30.11 -11.77 -11.28
C THR A 299 -28.67 -11.33 -10.93
N LEU A 300 -28.07 -10.42 -11.71
CA LEU A 300 -26.78 -9.81 -11.34
C LEU A 300 -26.89 -8.91 -10.10
N ILE A 301 -27.91 -8.05 -10.02
CA ILE A 301 -28.12 -7.18 -8.86
C ILE A 301 -28.45 -8.00 -7.61
N ASP A 302 -29.28 -9.04 -7.71
CA ASP A 302 -29.53 -10.01 -6.63
C ASP A 302 -28.21 -10.61 -6.12
N GLY A 303 -27.36 -11.05 -7.04
CA GLY A 303 -26.04 -11.58 -6.70
C GLY A 303 -25.13 -10.56 -6.04
N ILE A 304 -25.19 -9.28 -6.45
CA ILE A 304 -24.43 -8.19 -5.83
C ILE A 304 -24.93 -7.95 -4.41
N ILE A 305 -26.25 -7.83 -4.21
CA ILE A 305 -26.86 -7.59 -2.88
C ILE A 305 -26.53 -8.75 -1.94
N ALA A 306 -26.75 -9.99 -2.39
CA ALA A 306 -26.44 -11.18 -1.60
C ALA A 306 -24.94 -11.28 -1.27
N LYS A 307 -24.05 -10.96 -2.22
CA LYS A 307 -22.61 -10.90 -1.96
C LYS A 307 -22.27 -9.85 -0.91
N LEU A 308 -22.87 -8.66 -1.00
CA LEU A 308 -22.58 -7.55 -0.09
C LEU A 308 -23.14 -7.81 1.31
N GLY A 309 -24.24 -8.55 1.40
CA GLY A 309 -24.88 -8.95 2.64
C GLY A 309 -24.27 -10.16 3.36
N THR A 310 -23.70 -11.10 2.61
CA THR A 310 -23.15 -12.35 3.17
C THR A 310 -21.67 -12.30 3.54
N GLU A 311 -21.00 -11.17 3.29
CA GLU A 311 -19.55 -10.97 3.51
C GLU A 311 -18.64 -11.98 2.78
N ILE A 312 -19.17 -12.78 1.85
CA ILE A 312 -18.38 -13.75 1.08
C ILE A 312 -17.53 -12.98 0.06
N PRO A 313 -16.22 -13.28 -0.07
CA PRO A 313 -15.37 -12.67 -1.08
C PRO A 313 -15.92 -12.89 -2.49
N TRP A 314 -15.89 -11.85 -3.35
CA TRP A 314 -16.43 -11.88 -4.72
C TRP A 314 -16.08 -13.16 -5.50
N ARG A 315 -14.83 -13.63 -5.41
CA ARG A 315 -14.34 -14.81 -6.14
C ARG A 315 -14.89 -16.15 -5.64
N LYS A 316 -15.37 -16.19 -4.40
CA LYS A 316 -15.97 -17.38 -3.77
C LYS A 316 -17.50 -17.36 -3.82
N PHE A 317 -18.10 -16.20 -4.11
CA PHE A 317 -19.54 -16.07 -4.24
C PHE A 317 -20.02 -16.69 -5.55
N VAL A 318 -21.04 -17.54 -5.47
CA VAL A 318 -21.63 -18.22 -6.63
C VAL A 318 -22.77 -17.37 -7.18
N PHE A 319 -22.59 -16.84 -8.39
CA PHE A 319 -23.60 -16.04 -9.07
C PHE A 319 -24.54 -16.94 -9.88
N LYS A 320 -25.85 -16.70 -9.78
CA LYS A 320 -26.86 -17.39 -10.61
C LYS A 320 -26.70 -17.10 -12.10
N THR A 321 -26.21 -15.90 -12.45
CA THR A 321 -25.85 -15.53 -13.83
C THR A 321 -24.55 -14.74 -13.86
N GLY A 322 -23.78 -14.92 -14.94
CA GLY A 322 -22.50 -14.25 -15.12
C GLY A 322 -21.42 -14.71 -14.14
N THR A 323 -20.36 -13.92 -14.04
CA THR A 323 -19.23 -14.17 -13.13
C THR A 323 -19.09 -13.04 -12.13
N TRP A 324 -18.32 -13.27 -11.07
CA TRP A 324 -17.95 -12.23 -10.10
C TRP A 324 -17.37 -10.97 -10.76
N SER A 325 -16.69 -11.13 -11.92
CA SER A 325 -16.13 -10.01 -12.68
C SER A 325 -17.23 -9.14 -13.29
N ASN A 326 -18.30 -9.76 -13.81
CA ASN A 326 -19.46 -9.03 -14.35
C ASN A 326 -20.19 -8.26 -13.26
N ALA A 327 -20.45 -8.92 -12.14
CA ALA A 327 -21.14 -8.33 -11.00
C ALA A 327 -20.33 -7.20 -10.35
N SER A 328 -19.02 -7.39 -10.15
CA SER A 328 -18.11 -6.37 -9.62
C SER A 328 -18.01 -5.15 -10.55
N LYS A 329 -17.94 -5.38 -11.87
CA LYS A 329 -17.95 -4.30 -12.86
C LYS A 329 -19.25 -3.49 -12.81
N LEU A 330 -20.40 -4.17 -12.82
CA LEU A 330 -21.71 -3.51 -12.74
C LEU A 330 -21.85 -2.71 -11.44
N TYR A 331 -21.46 -3.28 -10.30
CA TYR A 331 -21.46 -2.58 -9.02
C TYR A 331 -20.57 -1.32 -9.05
N GLY A 332 -19.36 -1.43 -9.62
CA GLY A 332 -18.46 -0.29 -9.77
C GLY A 332 -19.01 0.80 -10.69
N GLU A 333 -19.70 0.44 -11.77
CA GLU A 333 -20.39 1.38 -12.66
C GLU A 333 -21.52 2.10 -11.92
N CYS A 334 -22.41 1.34 -11.26
CA CYS A 334 -23.52 1.90 -10.47
C CYS A 334 -23.06 2.81 -9.33
N LYS A 335 -21.93 2.50 -8.70
CA LYS A 335 -21.36 3.33 -7.63
C LYS A 335 -20.78 4.63 -8.18
N LYS A 336 -20.14 4.57 -9.34
CA LYS A 336 -19.51 5.74 -9.97
C LYS A 336 -20.53 6.81 -10.38
N ASP A 337 -21.74 6.40 -10.76
CA ASP A 337 -22.82 7.29 -11.21
C ASP A 337 -23.98 7.43 -10.20
N SER A 338 -23.73 7.04 -8.94
CA SER A 338 -24.66 7.18 -7.82
C SER A 338 -25.97 6.39 -7.94
N ARG A 339 -26.07 5.43 -8.86
CA ARG A 339 -27.21 4.52 -8.97
C ARG A 339 -27.28 3.54 -7.81
N TRP A 340 -26.13 3.12 -7.30
CA TRP A 340 -26.10 2.16 -6.20
C TRP A 340 -26.77 2.71 -4.93
N GLU A 341 -26.49 3.96 -4.59
CA GLU A 341 -27.06 4.67 -3.45
C GLU A 341 -28.59 4.77 -3.58
N LYS A 342 -29.11 4.99 -4.79
CA LYS A 342 -30.56 4.99 -5.06
C LYS A 342 -31.18 3.60 -4.84
N ILE A 343 -30.50 2.53 -5.27
CA ILE A 343 -30.95 1.15 -5.04
C ILE A 343 -31.04 0.88 -3.54
N GLN A 344 -30.05 1.31 -2.76
CA GLN A 344 -30.04 1.13 -1.31
C GLN A 344 -31.20 1.84 -0.61
N ILE A 345 -31.51 3.08 -1.02
CA ILE A 345 -32.65 3.83 -0.48
C ILE A 345 -33.97 3.10 -0.77
N ILE A 346 -34.16 2.62 -2.00
CA ILE A 346 -35.39 1.91 -2.39
C ILE A 346 -35.55 0.64 -1.56
N LEU A 347 -34.49 -0.16 -1.41
CA LEU A 347 -34.52 -1.40 -0.65
C LEU A 347 -34.76 -1.15 0.85
N ALA A 348 -34.12 -0.15 1.42
CA ALA A 348 -34.34 0.22 2.82
C ALA A 348 -35.80 0.64 3.08
N GLN A 349 -36.40 1.40 2.16
CA GLN A 349 -37.80 1.82 2.27
C GLN A 349 -38.77 0.65 2.09
N SER A 350 -38.55 -0.21 1.09
CA SER A 350 -39.44 -1.32 0.79
C SER A 350 -39.44 -2.42 1.85
N ARG A 351 -38.32 -2.60 2.56
CA ARG A 351 -38.15 -3.65 3.59
C ARG A 351 -38.46 -3.20 5.01
N ALA A 352 -38.65 -1.89 5.22
CA ALA A 352 -39.09 -1.32 6.49
C ALA A 352 -40.62 -1.32 6.65
N THR A 353 -41.35 -1.66 5.59
CA THR A 353 -42.82 -1.78 5.55
C THR A 353 -43.19 -3.25 5.66
#